data_AF-A0A3N2K0M3-F1
#
_entry.id   AF-A0A3N2K0M3-F1
#
_cell.length_a   1.000
_cell.length_b   1.000
_cell.length_c   1.000
_cell.angle_alpha   90.00
_cell.angle_beta   90.00
_cell.angle_gamma   90.00
#
_symmetry.space_group_name_H-M   'P 1'
#
loop_
_entity.id
_entity.type
_entity.pdbx_description
1 polymer ?
#
loop_
_entity_poly.entity_id
_entity_poly.type
_entity_poly.pdbx_seq_one_letter_code
_entity_poly.pdbx_strand_id
1 'polypeptide(L)'
;MTIQNLTDLVRLEEPATATVPQDLPTEPPTDVVVCSFYTADSYYRAFADELRGNLERLGIAYELEEVVALEGQDWADICRRKVGFLARVCEAHPDSTVFWIDVDCGLHSLPGYVRRSTADLIGFQRGFSSPLTIGYANRTRFWEPCFFGVAPTAAARRWIADAARLERTASIKATDDYFFEESWRANAASLTFQVIPSAAVTSRAAGAEAGVEPFFTFGSSGNVDDFKGRVTQHGQVGERRSASVWTRGRRSALRVAKSVERALPAGVSNPVRRTVDRIGVTHALTGGGADALSGIARPGGSPHRVRIVREMVAAGQAGDLERMEGAYHRIASASVPDRAEVAAYTAAGSFAHFATIDPGQDPLRLAWWARPFPGNFGDWLSPLVLAAQAERSVLYQSPTARSSQPHLISVGSIGRFVRPDSIVVGTGISSDEIELEPSATYLSVRGPVTAALLEKSGGPAVGSFGDPGALLRRAIPVERGETNGRTALVRHFTHIGVPLTLPESMDELSVLRSHPTAVRDLVEQLATYDAVVTSAMHVMIACHSYGIPCVLVTFEGMESSVHGTGIKYRDYSLGVGLDRVHEPITVPRDLRMVPVASMLTDDRIGDDKLDEIEQAVAGGVAAYRAAVDGA
;
A
#
# COMPACT_ATOMS: atom_id res chain seq x y z
N MET A 1 36.87 6.41 -6.09
CA MET A 1 36.31 5.83 -7.33
C MET A 1 34.99 6.55 -7.56
N THR A 2 34.90 7.39 -8.58
CA THR A 2 33.84 8.40 -8.75
C THR A 2 32.47 7.74 -9.00
N ILE A 3 31.39 8.35 -8.51
CA ILE A 3 29.99 7.87 -8.59
C ILE A 3 29.55 7.49 -10.02
N GLN A 4 30.20 8.02 -11.05
CA GLN A 4 30.00 7.63 -12.46
C GLN A 4 30.38 6.18 -12.79
N ASN A 5 31.30 5.55 -12.05
CA ASN A 5 31.67 4.14 -12.29
C ASN A 5 30.72 3.14 -11.61
N LEU A 6 29.77 3.61 -10.79
CA LEU A 6 28.74 2.77 -10.16
C LEU A 6 27.47 2.63 -11.01
N THR A 7 27.29 3.52 -12.00
CA THR A 7 26.18 3.41 -12.96
C THR A 7 26.35 2.17 -13.87
N ASP A 8 27.57 1.71 -14.09
CA ASP A 8 27.86 0.48 -14.85
C ASP A 8 27.69 -0.80 -14.02
N LEU A 9 27.75 -0.72 -12.69
CA LEU A 9 27.47 -1.85 -11.77
C LEU A 9 25.97 -1.99 -11.42
N VAL A 10 25.16 -0.97 -11.74
CA VAL A 10 23.70 -0.92 -11.55
C VAL A 10 22.96 -0.81 -12.89
N ARG A 11 23.64 -1.09 -14.01
CA ARG A 11 22.96 -1.70 -15.16
C ARG A 11 22.58 -3.12 -14.73
N LEU A 12 21.44 -3.23 -14.04
CA LEU A 12 20.57 -4.35 -14.33
C LEU A 12 20.39 -4.27 -15.84
N GLU A 13 21.12 -5.09 -16.60
CA GLU A 13 20.68 -5.46 -17.93
C GLU A 13 19.18 -5.68 -17.77
N GLU A 14 18.37 -4.91 -18.50
CA GLU A 14 16.97 -5.30 -18.69
C GLU A 14 17.05 -6.79 -18.98
N PRO A 15 16.35 -7.65 -18.20
CA PRO A 15 16.47 -9.08 -18.39
C PRO A 15 16.26 -9.29 -19.87
N ALA A 16 17.32 -9.71 -20.56
CA ALA A 16 17.30 -9.93 -22.00
C ALA A 16 15.98 -10.61 -22.25
N THR A 17 15.10 -9.97 -23.03
CA THR A 17 13.75 -10.43 -23.26
C THR A 17 13.90 -11.87 -23.67
N ALA A 18 13.75 -12.76 -22.69
CA ALA A 18 13.87 -14.17 -22.91
C ALA A 18 12.62 -14.41 -23.71
N THR A 19 12.78 -14.43 -25.03
CA THR A 19 11.78 -14.91 -25.95
C THR A 19 11.51 -16.32 -25.48
N VAL A 20 10.52 -16.43 -24.60
CA VAL A 20 9.92 -17.69 -24.20
C VAL A 20 9.61 -18.36 -25.53
N PRO A 21 10.19 -19.53 -25.83
CA PRO A 21 9.90 -20.22 -27.08
C PRO A 21 8.38 -20.34 -27.20
N GLN A 22 7.80 -19.66 -28.20
CA GLN A 22 6.36 -19.66 -28.47
C GLN A 22 5.92 -20.94 -29.20
N ASP A 23 6.52 -22.07 -28.86
CA ASP A 23 6.10 -23.38 -29.35
C ASP A 23 5.91 -24.33 -28.16
N LEU A 24 4.87 -24.05 -27.38
CA LEU A 24 4.18 -25.11 -26.64
C LEU A 24 3.14 -25.72 -27.59
N PRO A 25 3.01 -27.06 -27.63
CA PRO A 25 1.99 -27.71 -28.46
C PRO A 25 0.62 -27.11 -28.14
N THR A 26 -0.07 -26.65 -29.18
CA THR A 26 -1.45 -26.15 -29.11
C THR A 26 -2.40 -27.32 -28.81
N GLU A 27 -2.45 -27.74 -27.55
CA GLU A 27 -3.65 -28.38 -27.04
C GLU A 27 -4.72 -27.30 -26.83
N PRO A 28 -6.00 -27.58 -27.15
CA PRO A 28 -7.08 -26.61 -26.99
C PRO A 28 -7.18 -26.16 -25.53
N PRO A 29 -7.63 -24.93 -25.24
CA PRO A 29 -7.85 -24.50 -23.86
C PRO A 29 -8.79 -25.49 -23.17
N THR A 30 -8.44 -25.96 -21.98
CA THR A 30 -9.40 -26.60 -21.09
C THR A 30 -10.57 -25.63 -20.90
N ASP A 31 -11.78 -26.08 -21.20
CA ASP A 31 -12.98 -25.28 -20.93
C ASP A 31 -13.01 -24.96 -19.43
N VAL A 32 -13.23 -23.69 -19.11
CA VAL A 32 -13.30 -23.21 -17.73
C VAL A 32 -14.72 -22.76 -17.45
N VAL A 33 -15.25 -23.25 -16.32
CA VAL A 33 -16.54 -22.81 -15.78
C VAL A 33 -16.32 -22.21 -14.41
N VAL A 34 -16.79 -20.98 -14.19
CA VAL A 34 -16.78 -20.33 -12.88
C VAL A 34 -18.15 -20.47 -12.24
N CYS A 35 -18.21 -20.94 -11.01
CA CYS A 35 -19.46 -21.12 -10.29
C CYS A 35 -19.45 -20.42 -8.93
N SER A 36 -20.62 -19.94 -8.55
CA SER A 36 -20.90 -19.34 -7.24
C SER A 36 -22.37 -19.48 -6.89
N PHE A 37 -22.72 -19.18 -5.64
CA PHE A 37 -24.12 -18.96 -5.26
C PHE A 37 -24.23 -17.71 -4.39
N TYR A 38 -25.45 -17.18 -4.29
CA TYR A 38 -25.75 -15.99 -3.51
C TYR A 38 -27.12 -16.07 -2.85
N THR A 39 -27.28 -15.44 -1.70
CA THR A 39 -28.58 -15.38 -1.02
C THR A 39 -29.49 -14.33 -1.67
N ALA A 40 -30.81 -14.53 -1.54
CA ALA A 40 -31.81 -13.69 -2.18
C ALA A 40 -31.93 -12.26 -1.62
N ASP A 41 -31.12 -11.86 -0.63
CA ASP A 41 -31.11 -10.48 -0.13
C ASP A 41 -30.44 -9.51 -1.11
N SER A 42 -30.83 -8.24 -1.03
CA SER A 42 -30.37 -7.20 -1.95
C SER A 42 -28.86 -6.97 -1.91
N TYR A 43 -28.20 -7.28 -0.78
CA TYR A 43 -26.76 -7.14 -0.63
C TYR A 43 -26.03 -8.18 -1.49
N TYR A 44 -26.33 -9.46 -1.34
CA TYR A 44 -25.68 -10.52 -2.12
C TYR A 44 -26.13 -10.60 -3.59
N ARG A 45 -27.35 -10.14 -3.92
CA ARG A 45 -27.78 -9.97 -5.33
C ARG A 45 -26.90 -8.95 -6.08
N ALA A 46 -26.56 -7.83 -5.45
CA ALA A 46 -25.71 -6.82 -6.08
C ALA A 46 -24.31 -7.38 -6.43
N PHE A 47 -23.71 -8.16 -5.52
CA PHE A 47 -22.44 -8.85 -5.80
C PHE A 47 -22.56 -9.89 -6.90
N ALA A 48 -23.69 -10.61 -6.96
CA ALA A 48 -23.93 -11.59 -8.02
C ALA A 48 -24.02 -10.93 -9.40
N ASP A 49 -24.69 -9.77 -9.49
CA ASP A 49 -24.78 -9.00 -10.72
C ASP A 49 -23.42 -8.43 -11.15
N GLU A 50 -22.61 -7.95 -10.20
CA GLU A 50 -21.24 -7.50 -10.48
C GLU A 50 -20.36 -8.66 -10.98
N LEU A 51 -20.37 -9.80 -10.29
CA LEU A 51 -19.62 -10.98 -10.68
C LEU A 51 -20.06 -11.49 -12.06
N ARG A 52 -21.37 -11.50 -12.33
CA ARG A 52 -21.92 -11.86 -13.64
C ARG A 52 -21.36 -10.95 -14.74
N GLY A 53 -21.44 -9.64 -14.56
CA GLY A 53 -20.90 -8.68 -15.53
C GLY A 53 -19.39 -8.85 -15.74
N ASN A 54 -18.64 -9.19 -14.69
CA ASN A 54 -17.21 -9.49 -14.80
C ASN A 54 -16.95 -10.75 -15.64
N LEU A 55 -17.68 -11.85 -15.40
CA LEU A 55 -17.51 -13.11 -16.12
C LEU A 55 -17.91 -12.99 -17.59
N GLU A 56 -19.00 -12.27 -17.88
CA GLU A 56 -19.45 -11.98 -19.24
C GLU A 56 -18.42 -11.17 -20.02
N ARG A 57 -17.88 -10.11 -19.40
CA ARG A 57 -16.81 -9.28 -19.98
C ARG A 57 -15.53 -10.07 -20.25
N LEU A 58 -15.24 -11.08 -19.43
CA LEU A 58 -14.08 -11.96 -19.60
C LEU A 58 -14.33 -13.11 -20.59
N GLY A 59 -15.57 -13.31 -21.06
CA GLY A 59 -15.95 -14.44 -21.91
C GLY A 59 -15.76 -15.80 -21.22
N ILE A 60 -16.04 -15.86 -19.92
CA ILE A 60 -15.92 -17.08 -19.11
C ILE A 60 -17.32 -17.68 -18.90
N ALA A 61 -17.48 -18.97 -19.17
CA ALA A 61 -18.72 -19.69 -18.88
C ALA A 61 -18.95 -19.75 -17.37
N TYR A 62 -20.21 -19.63 -16.93
CA TYR A 62 -20.49 -19.54 -15.50
C TYR A 62 -21.80 -20.18 -15.06
N GLU A 63 -21.87 -20.54 -13.78
CA GLU A 63 -23.09 -20.97 -13.07
C GLU A 63 -23.26 -20.18 -11.77
N LEU A 64 -24.26 -19.29 -11.73
CA LEU A 64 -24.62 -18.51 -10.55
C LEU A 64 -26.01 -18.89 -10.07
N GLU A 65 -26.12 -19.52 -8.90
CA GLU A 65 -27.39 -19.99 -8.31
C GLU A 65 -27.86 -19.07 -7.17
N GLU A 66 -29.10 -18.59 -7.23
CA GLU A 66 -29.72 -17.93 -6.09
C GLU A 66 -30.20 -18.99 -5.08
N VAL A 67 -29.80 -18.84 -3.81
CA VAL A 67 -30.17 -19.75 -2.74
C VAL A 67 -31.05 -19.06 -1.69
N VAL A 68 -32.14 -19.73 -1.32
CA VAL A 68 -33.00 -19.29 -0.22
C VAL A 68 -32.58 -20.01 1.06
N ALA A 69 -32.36 -19.25 2.13
CA ALA A 69 -32.12 -19.79 3.47
C ALA A 69 -33.42 -20.40 4.02
N LEU A 70 -33.36 -21.63 4.52
CA LEU A 70 -34.51 -22.26 5.16
C LEU A 70 -34.70 -21.71 6.59
N GLU A 71 -35.93 -21.78 7.10
CA GLU A 71 -36.25 -21.34 8.45
C GLU A 71 -35.38 -22.07 9.49
N GLY A 72 -34.61 -21.30 10.28
CA GLY A 72 -33.68 -21.82 11.29
C GLY A 72 -32.24 -22.08 10.80
N GLN A 73 -31.93 -21.88 9.52
CA GLN A 73 -30.54 -21.93 9.03
C GLN A 73 -29.78 -20.64 9.37
N ASP A 74 -28.54 -20.78 9.81
CA ASP A 74 -27.63 -19.65 9.98
C ASP A 74 -26.58 -19.56 8.86
N TRP A 75 -25.71 -18.55 8.95
CA TRP A 75 -24.68 -18.30 7.94
C TRP A 75 -23.75 -19.51 7.71
N ALA A 76 -23.44 -20.30 8.75
CA ALA A 76 -22.58 -21.47 8.60
C ALA A 76 -23.27 -22.57 7.77
N ASP A 77 -24.59 -22.72 7.93
CA ASP A 77 -25.40 -23.65 7.15
C ASP A 77 -25.45 -23.24 5.67
N ILE A 78 -25.49 -21.94 5.38
CA ILE A 78 -25.42 -21.40 4.02
C ILE A 78 -24.03 -21.65 3.41
N CYS A 79 -22.95 -21.31 4.11
CA CYS A 79 -21.58 -21.54 3.63
C CYS A 79 -21.32 -23.02 3.33
N ARG A 80 -21.81 -23.92 4.19
CA ARG A 80 -21.70 -25.37 4.00
C ARG A 80 -22.25 -25.88 2.66
N ARG A 81 -23.29 -25.23 2.10
CA ARG A 81 -23.88 -25.60 0.79
C ARG A 81 -22.89 -25.52 -0.37
N LYS A 82 -21.79 -24.77 -0.22
CA LYS A 82 -20.72 -24.63 -1.21
C LYS A 82 -20.15 -25.97 -1.66
N VAL A 83 -19.96 -26.88 -0.72
CA VAL A 83 -19.36 -28.19 -1.00
C VAL A 83 -20.24 -29.00 -1.94
N GLY A 84 -21.53 -29.10 -1.62
CA GLY A 84 -22.50 -29.82 -2.45
C GLY A 84 -22.76 -29.14 -3.78
N PHE A 85 -22.83 -27.80 -3.81
CA PHE A 85 -23.00 -27.04 -5.05
C PHE A 85 -21.82 -27.26 -6.00
N LEU A 86 -20.58 -27.05 -5.54
CA LEU A 86 -19.38 -27.25 -6.36
C LEU A 86 -19.29 -28.68 -6.91
N ALA A 87 -19.66 -29.69 -6.10
CA ALA A 87 -19.72 -31.08 -6.55
C ALA A 87 -20.71 -31.27 -7.72
N ARG A 88 -21.91 -30.70 -7.65
CA ARG A 88 -22.90 -30.77 -8.73
C ARG A 88 -22.41 -30.11 -10.02
N VAL A 89 -21.78 -28.93 -9.92
CA VAL A 89 -21.22 -28.25 -11.10
C VAL A 89 -20.09 -29.08 -11.72
N CYS A 90 -19.25 -29.71 -10.90
CA CYS A 90 -18.23 -30.64 -11.39
C CYS A 90 -18.82 -31.85 -12.13
N GLU A 91 -19.97 -32.37 -11.69
CA GLU A 91 -20.69 -33.46 -12.36
C GLU A 91 -21.36 -33.01 -13.66
N ALA A 92 -21.89 -31.79 -13.71
CA ALA A 92 -22.51 -31.21 -14.90
C ALA A 92 -21.49 -30.85 -16.00
N HIS A 93 -20.26 -30.54 -15.61
CA HIS A 93 -19.16 -30.16 -16.52
C HIS A 93 -17.98 -31.13 -16.42
N PRO A 94 -18.13 -32.39 -16.88
CA PRO A 94 -17.14 -33.44 -16.66
C PRO A 94 -15.77 -33.11 -17.25
N ASP A 95 -15.74 -32.43 -18.41
CA ASP A 95 -14.55 -32.13 -19.20
C ASP A 95 -13.95 -30.75 -18.92
N SER A 96 -14.57 -29.94 -18.05
CA SER A 96 -14.13 -28.58 -17.75
C SER A 96 -13.45 -28.47 -16.39
N THR A 97 -12.48 -27.56 -16.28
CA THR A 97 -11.98 -27.13 -14.97
C THR A 97 -13.01 -26.21 -14.34
N VAL A 98 -13.51 -26.58 -13.16
CA VAL A 98 -14.55 -25.83 -12.46
C VAL A 98 -13.92 -24.99 -11.36
N PHE A 99 -14.10 -23.68 -11.42
CA PHE A 99 -13.64 -22.73 -10.41
C PHE A 99 -14.78 -22.30 -9.51
N TRP A 100 -14.62 -22.49 -8.20
CA TRP A 100 -15.41 -21.77 -7.21
C TRP A 100 -14.86 -20.34 -7.03
N ILE A 101 -15.75 -19.37 -6.91
CA ILE A 101 -15.47 -18.03 -6.40
C ILE A 101 -16.55 -17.62 -5.40
N ASP A 102 -16.19 -17.07 -4.24
CA ASP A 102 -17.19 -16.45 -3.35
C ASP A 102 -17.83 -15.25 -4.05
N VAL A 103 -19.15 -15.08 -3.95
CA VAL A 103 -19.88 -14.06 -4.72
C VAL A 103 -19.40 -12.64 -4.40
N ASP A 104 -18.95 -12.38 -3.18
CA ASP A 104 -18.43 -11.08 -2.73
C ASP A 104 -16.96 -10.84 -3.13
N CYS A 105 -16.36 -11.75 -3.91
CA CYS A 105 -15.02 -11.60 -4.46
C CYS A 105 -15.05 -11.10 -5.92
N GLY A 106 -14.02 -10.36 -6.29
CA GLY A 106 -13.86 -9.82 -7.65
C GLY A 106 -12.86 -10.61 -8.48
N LEU A 107 -13.22 -10.93 -9.73
CA LEU A 107 -12.34 -11.52 -10.75
C LEU A 107 -12.11 -10.50 -11.88
N HIS A 108 -10.90 -9.95 -11.97
CA HIS A 108 -10.55 -8.87 -12.92
C HIS A 108 -10.00 -9.40 -14.24
N SER A 109 -9.32 -10.53 -14.18
CA SER A 109 -8.81 -11.30 -15.31
C SER A 109 -8.64 -12.77 -14.90
N LEU A 110 -8.39 -13.67 -15.85
CA LEU A 110 -8.03 -15.06 -15.55
C LEU A 110 -6.68 -15.37 -16.23
N PRO A 111 -5.55 -15.18 -15.52
CA PRO A 111 -4.22 -15.35 -16.12
C PRO A 111 -4.02 -16.73 -16.72
N GLY A 112 -3.19 -16.83 -17.76
CA GLY A 112 -2.96 -18.09 -18.48
C GLY A 112 -2.48 -19.25 -17.60
N TYR A 113 -1.66 -18.95 -16.58
CA TYR A 113 -1.17 -19.96 -15.61
C TYR A 113 -2.26 -20.45 -14.63
N VAL A 114 -3.36 -19.70 -14.50
CA VAL A 114 -4.55 -20.12 -13.73
C VAL A 114 -5.50 -20.87 -14.65
N ARG A 115 -5.82 -20.29 -15.82
CA ARG A 115 -6.75 -20.85 -16.81
C ARG A 115 -6.31 -22.22 -17.34
N ARG A 116 -5.00 -22.38 -17.59
CA ARG A 116 -4.41 -23.60 -18.17
C ARG A 116 -3.60 -24.41 -17.15
N SER A 117 -3.94 -24.31 -15.87
CA SER A 117 -3.32 -25.13 -14.83
C SER A 117 -3.52 -26.61 -15.14
N THR A 118 -2.44 -27.39 -15.09
CA THR A 118 -2.48 -28.85 -15.22
C THR A 118 -2.62 -29.57 -13.88
N ALA A 119 -2.59 -28.81 -12.77
CA ALA A 119 -2.76 -29.37 -11.43
C ALA A 119 -4.19 -29.84 -11.19
N ASP A 120 -4.35 -30.91 -10.42
CA ASP A 120 -5.67 -31.42 -10.00
C ASP A 120 -6.47 -30.35 -9.23
N LEU A 121 -5.76 -29.57 -8.41
CA LEU A 121 -6.32 -28.48 -7.62
C LEU A 121 -5.47 -27.21 -7.74
N ILE A 122 -6.12 -26.06 -7.89
CA ILE A 122 -5.46 -24.74 -7.93
C ILE A 122 -6.18 -23.74 -7.02
N GLY A 123 -5.45 -22.94 -6.25
CA GLY A 123 -6.08 -21.96 -5.37
C GLY A 123 -5.09 -21.16 -4.53
N PHE A 124 -5.60 -20.33 -3.64
CA PHE A 124 -4.76 -19.59 -2.69
C PHE A 124 -4.48 -20.40 -1.43
N GLN A 125 -3.29 -20.21 -0.84
CA GLN A 125 -3.01 -20.72 0.50
C GLN A 125 -3.82 -19.93 1.55
N ARG A 126 -4.26 -20.60 2.63
CA ARG A 126 -4.99 -20.01 3.75
C ARG A 126 -4.40 -18.67 4.23
N GLY A 127 -5.21 -17.62 4.17
CA GLY A 127 -4.88 -16.25 4.54
C GLY A 127 -3.96 -15.53 3.55
N PHE A 128 -3.91 -15.99 2.30
CA PHE A 128 -3.07 -15.47 1.21
C PHE A 128 -1.59 -15.37 1.62
N SER A 129 -1.08 -16.42 2.28
CA SER A 129 0.29 -16.43 2.78
C SER A 129 1.33 -16.75 1.71
N SER A 130 2.58 -16.38 1.99
CA SER A 130 3.72 -16.69 1.13
C SER A 130 4.00 -18.20 1.12
N PRO A 131 4.44 -18.77 -0.02
CA PRO A 131 4.94 -20.15 -0.10
C PRO A 131 6.04 -20.47 0.92
N LEU A 132 6.82 -19.48 1.38
CA LEU A 132 7.82 -19.67 2.44
C LEU A 132 7.21 -20.09 3.79
N THR A 133 5.90 -19.91 3.95
CA THR A 133 5.14 -20.28 5.14
C THR A 133 4.05 -21.32 4.82
N ILE A 134 4.22 -22.06 3.72
CA ILE A 134 3.27 -23.06 3.24
C ILE A 134 3.03 -24.19 4.26
N GLY A 135 1.82 -24.77 4.23
CA GLY A 135 1.47 -25.98 4.96
C GLY A 135 1.11 -25.81 6.44
N TYR A 136 1.03 -26.94 7.14
CA TYR A 136 0.41 -27.03 8.46
C TYR A 136 1.25 -26.51 9.63
N ALA A 137 2.52 -26.21 9.39
CA ALA A 137 3.36 -25.61 10.41
C ALA A 137 2.85 -24.24 10.86
N ASN A 138 2.16 -23.49 9.98
CA ASN A 138 1.69 -22.12 10.21
C ASN A 138 0.17 -21.98 10.27
N ARG A 139 -0.57 -22.90 9.66
CA ARG A 139 -2.03 -22.83 9.45
C ARG A 139 -2.66 -24.16 9.82
N THR A 140 -3.89 -24.14 10.31
CA THR A 140 -4.67 -25.37 10.56
C THR A 140 -5.32 -25.92 9.28
N ARG A 141 -5.43 -25.07 8.24
CA ARG A 141 -6.02 -25.36 6.93
C ARG A 141 -5.04 -24.99 5.83
N PHE A 142 -5.03 -25.76 4.74
CA PHE A 142 -4.13 -25.53 3.62
C PHE A 142 -4.66 -24.44 2.68
N TRP A 143 -5.91 -24.59 2.24
CA TRP A 143 -6.54 -23.76 1.22
C TRP A 143 -7.32 -22.58 1.79
N GLU A 144 -7.35 -21.48 1.05
CA GLU A 144 -8.30 -20.39 1.25
C GLU A 144 -9.57 -20.68 0.44
N PRO A 145 -10.74 -20.88 1.09
CA PRO A 145 -11.97 -21.38 0.47
C PRO A 145 -12.74 -20.35 -0.38
N CYS A 146 -12.10 -19.27 -0.85
CA CYS A 146 -12.78 -18.19 -1.58
C CYS A 146 -12.56 -18.22 -3.10
N PHE A 147 -11.52 -18.92 -3.56
CA PHE A 147 -11.23 -19.08 -4.98
C PHE A 147 -10.42 -20.36 -5.20
N PHE A 148 -11.01 -21.30 -5.95
CA PHE A 148 -10.46 -22.65 -6.07
C PHE A 148 -10.87 -23.33 -7.37
N GLY A 149 -9.91 -23.87 -8.13
CA GLY A 149 -10.14 -24.65 -9.34
C GLY A 149 -10.01 -26.15 -9.11
N VAL A 150 -10.96 -26.90 -9.64
CA VAL A 150 -11.04 -28.38 -9.63
C VAL A 150 -10.94 -28.88 -11.06
N ALA A 151 -9.86 -29.58 -11.37
CA ALA A 151 -9.61 -30.10 -12.71
C ALA A 151 -10.57 -31.26 -13.08
N PRO A 152 -10.75 -31.55 -14.38
CA PRO A 152 -11.50 -32.72 -14.86
C PRO A 152 -10.74 -34.04 -14.71
N THR A 153 -9.95 -34.22 -13.64
CA THR A 153 -9.19 -35.45 -13.38
C THR A 153 -9.91 -36.34 -12.39
N ALA A 154 -9.72 -37.65 -12.47
CA ALA A 154 -10.32 -38.59 -11.53
C ALA A 154 -9.96 -38.29 -10.07
N ALA A 155 -8.73 -37.83 -9.81
CA ALA A 155 -8.26 -37.48 -8.48
C ALA A 155 -8.96 -36.21 -7.94
N ALA A 156 -9.03 -35.14 -8.74
CA ALA A 156 -9.72 -33.90 -8.36
C ALA A 156 -11.23 -34.12 -8.14
N ARG A 157 -11.86 -34.89 -9.03
CA ARG A 157 -13.29 -35.24 -8.92
C ARG A 157 -13.55 -36.11 -7.69
N ARG A 158 -12.65 -37.05 -7.36
CA ARG A 158 -12.72 -37.82 -6.11
C ARG A 158 -12.65 -36.91 -4.88
N TRP A 159 -11.75 -35.93 -4.87
CA TRP A 159 -11.62 -34.98 -3.78
C TRP A 159 -12.94 -34.22 -3.50
N ILE A 160 -13.57 -33.64 -4.52
CA ILE A 160 -14.82 -32.89 -4.30
C ILE A 160 -15.99 -33.84 -3.95
N ALA A 161 -16.03 -35.04 -4.52
CA ALA A 161 -17.04 -36.05 -4.20
C ALA A 161 -16.92 -36.55 -2.73
N ASP A 162 -15.69 -36.77 -2.25
CA ASP A 162 -15.42 -37.15 -0.85
C ASP A 162 -15.81 -36.02 0.11
N ALA A 163 -15.52 -34.76 -0.24
CA ALA A 163 -15.94 -33.60 0.54
C ALA A 163 -17.46 -33.50 0.64
N ALA A 164 -18.17 -33.65 -0.49
CA ALA A 164 -19.64 -33.62 -0.53
C ALA A 164 -20.28 -34.82 0.18
N ARG A 165 -19.67 -36.01 0.11
CA ARG A 165 -20.13 -37.18 0.88
C ARG A 165 -20.00 -36.92 2.38
N LEU A 166 -18.85 -36.42 2.83
CA LEU A 166 -18.62 -36.08 4.22
C LEU A 166 -19.62 -35.01 4.68
N GLU A 167 -19.79 -33.94 3.91
CA GLU A 167 -20.76 -32.88 4.18
C GLU A 167 -22.17 -33.44 4.38
N ARG A 168 -22.68 -34.33 3.52
CA ARG A 168 -24.02 -34.91 3.70
C ARG A 168 -24.18 -35.77 4.95
N THR A 169 -23.13 -36.49 5.34
CA THR A 169 -23.19 -37.48 6.44
C THR A 169 -22.80 -36.92 7.80
N ALA A 170 -22.07 -35.80 7.84
CA ALA A 170 -21.49 -35.30 9.07
C ALA A 170 -22.52 -34.56 9.93
N SER A 171 -22.61 -34.96 11.20
CA SER A 171 -23.47 -34.32 12.22
C SER A 171 -22.85 -33.08 12.86
N ILE A 172 -21.58 -32.78 12.56
CA ILE A 172 -20.88 -31.62 13.12
C ILE A 172 -21.39 -30.32 12.50
N LYS A 173 -21.34 -29.23 13.28
CA LYS A 173 -21.59 -27.88 12.80
C LYS A 173 -20.29 -27.24 12.33
N ALA A 174 -20.05 -27.29 11.02
CA ALA A 174 -18.85 -26.76 10.39
C ALA A 174 -19.17 -26.08 9.05
N THR A 175 -18.29 -25.16 8.64
CA THR A 175 -18.31 -24.47 7.35
C THR A 175 -17.67 -25.32 6.25
N ASP A 176 -17.85 -24.91 4.99
CA ASP A 176 -17.29 -25.51 3.78
C ASP A 176 -15.80 -25.87 3.89
N ASP A 177 -15.02 -24.97 4.45
CA ASP A 177 -13.57 -25.13 4.55
C ASP A 177 -13.12 -26.26 5.48
N TYR A 178 -13.99 -26.73 6.38
CA TYR A 178 -13.73 -27.96 7.13
C TYR A 178 -13.77 -29.18 6.22
N PHE A 179 -14.81 -29.29 5.39
CA PHE A 179 -15.03 -30.45 4.52
C PHE A 179 -14.01 -30.54 3.40
N PHE A 180 -13.66 -29.39 2.81
CA PHE A 180 -12.56 -29.31 1.84
C PHE A 180 -11.22 -29.74 2.45
N GLU A 181 -10.95 -29.31 3.69
CA GLU A 181 -9.72 -29.66 4.39
C GLU A 181 -9.66 -31.16 4.74
N GLU A 182 -10.74 -31.77 5.21
CA GLU A 182 -10.77 -33.21 5.50
C GLU A 182 -10.60 -34.04 4.21
N SER A 183 -11.29 -33.67 3.14
CA SER A 183 -11.10 -34.34 1.86
C SER A 183 -9.68 -34.14 1.31
N TRP A 184 -9.11 -32.95 1.47
CA TRP A 184 -7.72 -32.66 1.10
C TRP A 184 -6.77 -33.57 1.88
N ARG A 185 -6.92 -33.71 3.20
CA ARG A 185 -6.09 -34.61 4.02
C ARG A 185 -6.19 -36.07 3.58
N ALA A 186 -7.37 -36.52 3.16
CA ALA A 186 -7.60 -37.88 2.70
C ALA A 186 -7.06 -38.16 1.28
N ASN A 187 -6.95 -37.13 0.44
CA ASN A 187 -6.63 -37.26 -0.99
C ASN A 187 -5.26 -36.69 -1.39
N ALA A 188 -4.61 -35.87 -0.54
CA ALA A 188 -3.43 -35.07 -0.92
C ALA A 188 -2.25 -35.91 -1.42
N ALA A 189 -2.09 -37.15 -0.95
CA ALA A 189 -1.02 -38.04 -1.40
C ALA A 189 -1.14 -38.45 -2.88
N SER A 190 -2.32 -38.30 -3.48
CA SER A 190 -2.63 -38.64 -4.87
C SER A 190 -2.98 -37.42 -5.73
N LEU A 191 -2.80 -36.19 -5.20
CA LEU A 191 -3.16 -34.95 -5.89
C LEU A 191 -1.91 -34.13 -6.21
N THR A 192 -1.84 -33.65 -7.44
CA THR A 192 -1.03 -32.50 -7.80
C THR A 192 -1.77 -31.22 -7.41
N PHE A 193 -1.04 -30.16 -7.07
CA PHE A 193 -1.67 -28.89 -6.71
C PHE A 193 -0.83 -27.70 -7.13
N GLN A 194 -1.49 -26.56 -7.39
CA GLN A 194 -0.87 -25.29 -7.70
C GLN A 194 -1.32 -24.21 -6.70
N VAL A 195 -0.37 -23.53 -6.08
CA VAL A 195 -0.66 -22.38 -5.21
C VAL A 195 -0.52 -21.09 -6.00
N ILE A 196 -1.60 -20.32 -6.03
CA ILE A 196 -1.61 -18.99 -6.65
C ILE A 196 -0.80 -18.03 -5.77
N PRO A 197 0.15 -17.25 -6.34
CA PRO A 197 0.94 -16.29 -5.58
C PRO A 197 0.04 -15.30 -4.82
N SER A 198 0.40 -15.00 -3.57
CA SER A 198 -0.35 -14.03 -2.76
C SER A 198 -0.39 -12.63 -3.38
N ALA A 199 0.62 -12.29 -4.20
CA ALA A 199 0.70 -11.07 -4.99
C ALA A 199 -0.44 -10.91 -6.01
N ALA A 200 -1.10 -12.00 -6.40
CA ALA A 200 -2.25 -11.97 -7.32
C ALA A 200 -3.53 -11.41 -6.66
N VAL A 201 -3.51 -11.19 -5.34
CA VAL A 201 -4.59 -10.54 -4.59
C VAL A 201 -4.33 -9.04 -4.54
N THR A 202 -5.30 -8.23 -4.97
CA THR A 202 -5.19 -6.75 -5.05
C THR A 202 -4.74 -6.10 -3.72
N SER A 203 -5.29 -6.55 -2.59
CA SER A 203 -4.91 -6.04 -1.26
C SER A 203 -3.47 -6.38 -0.84
N ARG A 204 -2.82 -7.32 -1.54
CA ARG A 204 -1.41 -7.73 -1.34
C ARG A 204 -0.50 -7.21 -2.44
N ALA A 205 -1.05 -6.58 -3.47
CA ALA A 205 -0.33 -6.11 -4.64
C ALA A 205 0.56 -4.88 -4.37
N ALA A 206 0.28 -4.11 -3.30
CA ALA A 206 1.12 -2.99 -2.88
C ALA A 206 2.56 -3.38 -2.46
N GLY A 207 2.90 -4.67 -2.49
CA GLY A 207 4.26 -5.20 -2.41
C GLY A 207 4.52 -6.39 -3.34
N ALA A 208 3.73 -6.52 -4.42
CA ALA A 208 3.86 -7.64 -5.36
C ALA A 208 5.24 -7.69 -6.02
N GLU A 209 5.75 -8.91 -6.22
CA GLU A 209 6.93 -9.18 -7.04
C GLU A 209 6.61 -8.87 -8.53
N ALA A 210 7.58 -8.45 -9.35
CA ALA A 210 7.32 -8.11 -10.74
C ALA A 210 6.93 -9.38 -11.47
N GLY A 211 5.96 -9.26 -12.37
CA GLY A 211 5.50 -10.36 -13.19
C GLY A 211 4.28 -11.10 -12.66
N VAL A 212 3.71 -10.73 -11.50
CA VAL A 212 2.39 -11.23 -11.07
C VAL A 212 1.37 -10.10 -11.15
N GLU A 213 0.52 -10.15 -12.16
CA GLU A 213 -0.60 -9.23 -12.32
C GLU A 213 -1.71 -9.58 -11.31
N PRO A 214 -2.16 -8.63 -10.46
CA PRO A 214 -3.27 -8.87 -9.55
C PRO A 214 -4.57 -9.06 -10.32
N PHE A 215 -5.20 -10.22 -10.15
CA PHE A 215 -6.45 -10.55 -10.85
C PHE A 215 -7.62 -10.82 -9.89
N PHE A 216 -7.35 -11.00 -8.59
CA PHE A 216 -8.34 -11.40 -7.60
C PHE A 216 -8.51 -10.34 -6.51
N THR A 217 -9.75 -10.04 -6.13
CA THR A 217 -10.09 -9.20 -4.96
C THR A 217 -10.91 -10.01 -3.97
N PHE A 218 -10.44 -10.06 -2.73
CA PHE A 218 -11.13 -10.76 -1.66
C PHE A 218 -12.21 -9.87 -1.04
N GLY A 219 -13.44 -10.37 -0.98
CA GLY A 219 -14.56 -9.73 -0.29
C GLY A 219 -14.40 -9.76 1.23
N SER A 220 -14.75 -8.68 1.91
CA SER A 220 -14.85 -8.67 3.37
C SER A 220 -16.30 -8.89 3.79
N SER A 221 -16.76 -10.14 3.86
CA SER A 221 -18.07 -10.43 4.44
C SER A 221 -18.09 -10.08 5.94
N GLY A 222 -19.00 -9.18 6.33
CA GLY A 222 -19.09 -8.60 7.68
C GLY A 222 -19.45 -9.56 8.82
N ASN A 223 -19.74 -10.83 8.56
CA ASN A 223 -20.29 -11.78 9.56
C ASN A 223 -19.26 -12.78 10.13
N VAL A 224 -18.01 -12.77 9.62
CA VAL A 224 -16.99 -13.78 9.97
C VAL A 224 -16.51 -13.67 11.42
N ASP A 225 -16.54 -12.47 12.02
CA ASP A 225 -16.06 -12.26 13.40
C ASP A 225 -17.07 -12.69 14.48
N ASP A 226 -18.37 -12.73 14.15
CA ASP A 226 -19.44 -13.06 15.12
C ASP A 226 -19.63 -14.57 15.35
N PHE A 227 -19.14 -15.43 14.44
CA PHE A 227 -19.39 -16.88 14.47
C PHE A 227 -18.16 -17.77 14.70
N LYS A 228 -16.94 -17.20 14.78
CA LYS A 228 -15.68 -17.95 15.00
C LYS A 228 -15.67 -18.87 16.23
N GLY A 229 -16.53 -18.63 17.22
CA GLY A 229 -16.67 -19.44 18.43
C GLY A 229 -17.87 -20.40 18.47
N ARG A 230 -18.72 -20.42 17.43
CA ARG A 230 -19.97 -21.22 17.38
C ARG A 230 -19.92 -22.41 16.41
N VAL A 231 -18.82 -22.56 15.66
CA VAL A 231 -18.60 -23.61 14.67
C VAL A 231 -17.32 -24.39 14.97
N THR A 232 -17.32 -25.69 14.68
CA THR A 232 -16.17 -26.56 14.89
C THR A 232 -15.01 -26.13 13.99
N GLN A 233 -13.84 -25.92 14.58
CA GLN A 233 -12.60 -25.62 13.87
C GLN A 233 -11.56 -26.72 14.12
N HIS A 234 -10.65 -26.90 13.17
CA HIS A 234 -9.48 -27.77 13.35
C HIS A 234 -8.60 -27.26 14.50
N GLY A 235 -8.37 -28.11 15.50
CA GLY A 235 -7.44 -27.83 16.60
C GLY A 235 -5.98 -27.81 16.13
N GLN A 236 -5.14 -27.02 16.80
CA GLN A 236 -3.70 -26.97 16.50
C GLN A 236 -3.04 -28.30 16.86
N VAL A 237 -2.42 -28.96 15.89
CA VAL A 237 -1.51 -30.10 16.13
C VAL A 237 -0.08 -29.59 15.98
N GLY A 238 0.63 -29.51 17.10
CA GLY A 238 2.06 -29.16 17.18
C GLY A 238 2.36 -28.07 18.20
N GLU A 239 3.09 -28.43 19.26
CA GLU A 239 3.70 -27.50 20.21
C GLU A 239 4.61 -26.51 19.46
N ARG A 240 4.10 -25.31 19.21
CA ARG A 240 4.96 -24.18 18.82
C ARG A 240 5.66 -23.66 20.07
N ARG A 241 6.99 -23.65 20.02
CA ARG A 241 7.85 -22.76 20.82
C ARG A 241 7.18 -21.38 20.88
N SER A 242 6.74 -21.05 22.09
CA SER A 242 5.94 -19.89 22.45
C SER A 242 6.46 -18.60 21.82
N ALA A 243 5.69 -18.02 20.90
CA ALA A 243 5.71 -16.58 20.73
C ALA A 243 5.28 -15.99 22.09
N SER A 244 6.18 -15.22 22.72
CA SER A 244 6.04 -14.79 24.11
C SER A 244 4.62 -14.28 24.42
N VAL A 245 4.10 -14.64 25.60
CA VAL A 245 2.84 -14.13 26.16
C VAL A 245 2.72 -12.60 26.00
N TRP A 246 3.85 -11.92 26.04
CA TRP A 246 4.02 -10.48 25.83
C TRP A 246 3.52 -9.95 24.46
N THR A 247 3.74 -10.70 23.37
CA THR A 247 3.35 -10.27 22.01
C THR A 247 1.85 -10.42 21.75
N ARG A 248 1.20 -11.39 22.42
CA ARG A 248 -0.25 -11.64 22.35
C ARG A 248 -1.03 -10.63 23.20
N GLY A 249 -0.54 -10.32 24.40
CA GLY A 249 -1.12 -9.29 25.28
C GLY A 249 -1.13 -7.91 24.64
N ARG A 250 -0.07 -7.56 23.91
CA ARG A 250 0.08 -6.25 23.23
C ARG A 250 -0.97 -6.00 22.14
N ARG A 251 -1.34 -7.01 21.33
CA ARG A 251 -2.36 -6.86 20.27
C ARG A 251 -3.79 -6.77 20.80
N SER A 252 -4.10 -7.46 21.91
CA SER A 252 -5.40 -7.30 22.57
C SER A 252 -5.48 -5.97 23.30
N ALA A 253 -4.42 -5.55 24.00
CA ALA A 253 -4.35 -4.24 24.64
C ALA A 253 -4.50 -3.09 23.62
N LEU A 254 -3.87 -3.18 22.44
CA LEU A 254 -4.03 -2.21 21.35
C LEU A 254 -5.45 -2.13 20.80
N ARG A 255 -6.17 -3.25 20.69
CA ARG A 255 -7.57 -3.27 20.24
C ARG A 255 -8.50 -2.66 21.27
N VAL A 256 -8.32 -3.01 22.55
CA VAL A 256 -9.09 -2.42 23.65
C VAL A 256 -8.81 -0.93 23.77
N ALA A 257 -7.55 -0.51 23.68
CA ALA A 257 -7.17 0.90 23.68
C ALA A 257 -7.83 1.67 22.53
N LYS A 258 -7.81 1.14 21.30
CA LYS A 258 -8.49 1.77 20.14
C LYS A 258 -10.01 1.84 20.30
N SER A 259 -10.63 0.82 20.89
CA SER A 259 -12.09 0.83 21.13
C SER A 259 -12.48 1.82 22.23
N VAL A 260 -11.71 1.90 23.31
CA VAL A 260 -11.94 2.88 24.39
C VAL A 260 -11.68 4.31 23.89
N GLU A 261 -10.62 4.51 23.10
CA GLU A 261 -10.30 5.79 22.48
C GLU A 261 -11.41 6.29 21.55
N ARG A 262 -12.05 5.41 20.77
CA ARG A 262 -13.21 5.75 19.93
C ARG A 262 -14.47 6.08 20.71
N ALA A 263 -14.58 5.61 21.96
CA ALA A 263 -15.74 5.84 22.82
C ALA A 263 -15.59 7.09 23.70
N LEU A 264 -14.41 7.71 23.75
CA LEU A 264 -14.14 8.90 24.56
C LEU A 264 -14.52 10.19 23.82
N PRO A 265 -15.15 11.17 24.49
CA PRO A 265 -15.39 12.49 23.91
C PRO A 265 -14.09 13.16 23.46
N ALA A 266 -14.15 13.89 22.33
CA ALA A 266 -12.99 14.55 21.71
C ALA A 266 -12.18 15.44 22.68
N GLY A 267 -12.85 16.10 23.63
CA GLY A 267 -12.20 16.94 24.64
C GLY A 267 -11.28 16.20 25.62
N VAL A 268 -11.39 14.88 25.73
CA VAL A 268 -10.55 14.04 26.63
C VAL A 268 -9.56 13.20 25.82
N SER A 269 -9.95 12.68 24.66
CA SER A 269 -9.07 11.84 23.83
C SER A 269 -7.94 12.62 23.17
N ASN A 270 -8.15 13.89 22.81
CA ASN A 270 -7.15 14.69 22.10
C ASN A 270 -5.93 15.05 22.97
N PRO A 271 -6.07 15.54 24.22
CA PRO A 271 -4.92 15.77 25.11
C PRO A 271 -4.15 14.48 25.42
N VAL A 272 -4.85 13.35 25.55
CA VAL A 272 -4.24 12.03 25.78
C VAL A 272 -3.45 11.57 24.56
N ARG A 273 -4.03 11.65 23.34
CA ARG A 273 -3.33 11.35 22.07
C ARG A 273 -2.05 12.16 21.92
N ARG A 274 -2.12 13.48 22.14
CA ARG A 274 -0.96 14.38 22.09
C ARG A 274 0.11 13.96 23.09
N THR A 275 -0.28 13.62 24.33
CA THR A 275 0.65 13.14 25.35
C THR A 275 1.32 11.82 24.94
N VAL A 276 0.56 10.89 24.37
CA VAL A 276 1.05 9.59 23.85
C VAL A 276 2.02 9.79 22.67
N ASP A 277 1.71 10.71 21.75
CA ASP A 277 2.57 11.08 20.61
C ASP A 277 3.87 11.77 21.08
N ARG A 278 3.79 12.65 22.10
CA ARG A 278 4.92 13.34 22.72
C ARG A 278 5.88 12.40 23.46
N ILE A 279 5.34 11.42 24.19
CA ILE A 279 6.16 10.44 24.94
C ILE A 279 6.80 9.42 23.97
N GLY A 280 6.43 9.40 22.68
CA GLY A 280 6.88 8.40 21.72
C GLY A 280 6.21 7.04 21.95
N VAL A 281 5.11 7.01 22.70
CA VAL A 281 4.34 5.78 22.96
C VAL A 281 3.65 5.34 21.69
N THR A 282 3.26 6.24 20.78
CA THR A 282 2.82 5.87 19.43
C THR A 282 3.92 5.12 18.68
N HIS A 283 5.17 5.59 18.70
CA HIS A 283 6.30 4.83 18.18
C HIS A 283 6.43 3.47 18.88
N ALA A 284 6.29 3.36 20.20
CA ALA A 284 6.26 2.03 20.81
C ALA A 284 5.06 1.18 20.33
N LEU A 285 3.84 1.72 20.32
CA LEU A 285 2.56 1.04 20.10
C LEU A 285 2.26 0.68 18.64
N THR A 286 2.59 1.55 17.69
CA THR A 286 2.66 1.24 16.25
C THR A 286 3.89 0.41 15.92
N GLY A 287 4.81 0.31 16.88
CA GLY A 287 6.08 -0.37 16.73
C GLY A 287 6.97 0.39 15.75
N GLY A 288 7.81 1.27 16.26
CA GLY A 288 9.04 1.71 15.62
C GLY A 288 9.96 0.53 15.33
N GLY A 289 9.61 -0.67 15.82
CA GLY A 289 9.95 -1.95 15.27
C GLY A 289 8.90 -2.56 14.32
N ALA A 290 7.60 -2.58 14.59
CA ALA A 290 6.59 -3.27 13.76
C ALA A 290 6.26 -2.60 12.40
N ASP A 291 6.27 -1.27 12.27
CA ASP A 291 6.25 -0.55 10.98
C ASP A 291 7.66 -0.49 10.33
N ALA A 292 8.71 -0.49 11.15
CA ALA A 292 10.08 -0.69 10.66
C ALA A 292 10.36 -2.13 10.21
N LEU A 293 9.53 -3.09 10.63
CA LEU A 293 9.56 -4.52 10.27
C LEU A 293 8.48 -4.87 9.24
N SER A 294 7.39 -4.13 9.12
CA SER A 294 6.31 -4.50 8.18
C SER A 294 6.78 -4.38 6.72
N GLY A 295 7.68 -3.43 6.44
CA GLY A 295 8.30 -3.25 5.12
C GLY A 295 9.71 -3.84 4.98
N ILE A 296 10.27 -4.52 5.99
CA ILE A 296 11.63 -5.13 5.94
C ILE A 296 11.60 -6.62 6.32
N ALA A 297 10.70 -7.05 7.20
CA ALA A 297 10.62 -8.40 7.70
C ALA A 297 9.48 -9.16 7.03
N ARG A 298 9.86 -10.17 6.25
CA ARG A 298 8.93 -11.15 5.69
C ARG A 298 8.47 -12.13 6.77
N PRO A 299 7.21 -12.58 6.77
CA PRO A 299 6.80 -13.78 7.50
C PRO A 299 7.69 -14.96 7.07
N GLY A 300 8.43 -15.55 8.00
CA GLY A 300 9.40 -16.62 7.71
C GLY A 300 10.81 -16.15 7.31
N GLY A 301 11.08 -14.83 7.29
CA GLY A 301 12.40 -14.28 6.98
C GLY A 301 13.44 -14.49 8.09
N SER A 302 14.72 -14.50 7.72
CA SER A 302 15.83 -14.70 8.67
C SER A 302 16.03 -13.48 9.58
N PRO A 303 15.98 -13.63 10.93
CA PRO A 303 16.23 -12.54 11.87
C PRO A 303 17.60 -11.88 11.70
N HIS A 304 18.59 -12.65 11.22
CA HIS A 304 19.92 -12.15 10.91
C HIS A 304 19.90 -11.10 9.79
N ARG A 305 19.13 -11.36 8.71
CA ARG A 305 19.00 -10.44 7.57
C ARG A 305 18.34 -9.14 7.97
N VAL A 306 17.25 -9.22 8.74
CA VAL A 306 16.54 -8.05 9.27
C VAL A 306 17.47 -7.14 10.06
N ARG A 307 18.42 -7.71 10.83
CA ARG A 307 19.43 -6.92 11.53
C ARG A 307 20.42 -6.23 10.59
N ILE A 308 20.89 -6.92 9.54
CA ILE A 308 21.77 -6.30 8.54
C ILE A 308 21.05 -5.16 7.80
N VAL A 309 19.79 -5.34 7.42
CA VAL A 309 19.02 -4.25 6.77
C VAL A 309 18.86 -3.06 7.70
N ARG A 310 18.61 -3.29 9.00
CA ARG A 310 18.54 -2.19 9.99
C ARG A 310 19.87 -1.45 10.11
N GLU A 311 20.98 -2.19 10.13
CA GLU A 311 22.32 -1.61 10.13
C GLU A 311 22.56 -0.77 8.87
N MET A 312 22.23 -1.30 7.69
CA MET A 312 22.34 -0.61 6.40
C MET A 312 21.56 0.71 6.39
N VAL A 313 20.29 0.68 6.81
CA VAL A 313 19.43 1.88 6.84
C VAL A 313 19.96 2.90 7.87
N ALA A 314 20.40 2.44 9.04
CA ALA A 314 20.98 3.31 10.06
C ALA A 314 22.30 3.95 9.58
N ALA A 315 23.15 3.20 8.88
CA ALA A 315 24.36 3.72 8.26
C ALA A 315 24.04 4.78 7.20
N GLY A 316 23.07 4.51 6.33
CA GLY A 316 22.59 5.49 5.34
C GLY A 316 22.06 6.77 6.01
N GLN A 317 21.25 6.65 7.07
CA GLN A 317 20.76 7.79 7.86
C GLN A 317 21.86 8.62 8.52
N ALA A 318 23.01 8.01 8.79
CA ALA A 318 24.19 8.67 9.35
C ALA A 318 25.16 9.21 8.28
N GLY A 319 24.91 8.98 6.99
CA GLY A 319 25.85 9.32 5.91
C GLY A 319 27.06 8.39 5.79
N ASP A 320 27.07 7.24 6.48
CA ASP A 320 28.15 6.27 6.45
C ASP A 320 27.98 5.31 5.25
N LEU A 321 28.42 5.78 4.08
CA LEU A 321 28.31 5.06 2.80
C LEU A 321 29.03 3.72 2.83
N GLU A 322 30.25 3.66 3.37
CA GLU A 322 31.05 2.43 3.41
C GLU A 322 30.34 1.34 4.23
N ARG A 323 29.83 1.70 5.41
CA ARG A 323 29.09 0.73 6.24
C ARG A 323 27.77 0.33 5.62
N MET A 324 27.07 1.26 4.97
CA MET A 324 25.82 0.97 4.25
C MET A 324 26.06 -0.03 3.11
N GLU A 325 27.04 0.24 2.24
CA GLU A 325 27.40 -0.63 1.11
C GLU A 325 27.92 -1.97 1.59
N GLY A 326 28.78 -1.98 2.62
CA GLY A 326 29.27 -3.20 3.24
C GLY A 326 28.14 -4.07 3.83
N ALA A 327 27.11 -3.47 4.42
CA ALA A 327 25.93 -4.19 4.90
C ALA A 327 25.12 -4.80 3.74
N TYR A 328 24.90 -4.05 2.65
CA TYR A 328 24.23 -4.60 1.46
C TYR A 328 25.02 -5.73 0.80
N HIS A 329 26.34 -5.57 0.66
CA HIS A 329 27.23 -6.58 0.10
C HIS A 329 27.19 -7.89 0.90
N ARG A 330 27.08 -7.84 2.25
CA ARG A 330 26.89 -9.05 3.07
C ARG A 330 25.58 -9.77 2.79
N ILE A 331 24.52 -9.07 2.38
CA ILE A 331 23.25 -9.67 1.98
C ILE A 331 23.40 -10.30 0.59
N ALA A 332 23.93 -9.53 -0.37
CA ALA A 332 24.03 -9.91 -1.77
C ALA A 332 25.04 -11.05 -2.02
N SER A 333 26.12 -11.13 -1.23
CA SER A 333 27.10 -12.22 -1.34
C SER A 333 26.62 -13.53 -0.72
N ALA A 334 25.69 -13.48 0.23
CA ALA A 334 25.16 -14.65 0.92
C ALA A 334 23.86 -15.19 0.29
N SER A 335 23.20 -14.43 -0.59
CA SER A 335 21.86 -14.75 -1.13
C SER A 335 21.41 -13.76 -2.21
N VAL A 336 20.32 -14.09 -2.91
CA VAL A 336 19.56 -13.10 -3.71
C VAL A 336 18.85 -12.11 -2.78
N PRO A 337 19.15 -10.80 -2.85
CA PRO A 337 18.41 -9.78 -2.10
C PRO A 337 16.96 -9.72 -2.59
N ASP A 338 16.02 -9.64 -1.67
CA ASP A 338 14.63 -9.44 -2.02
C ASP A 338 14.29 -7.96 -2.28
N ARG A 339 13.08 -7.70 -2.76
CA ARG A 339 12.63 -6.35 -3.09
C ARG A 339 12.62 -5.40 -1.90
N ALA A 340 12.28 -5.89 -0.71
CA ALA A 340 12.26 -5.05 0.49
C ALA A 340 13.68 -4.65 0.89
N GLU A 341 14.64 -5.55 0.70
CA GLU A 341 16.06 -5.31 0.94
C GLU A 341 16.66 -4.36 -0.10
N VAL A 342 16.34 -4.55 -1.39
CA VAL A 342 16.73 -3.61 -2.47
C VAL A 342 16.11 -2.23 -2.23
N ALA A 343 14.83 -2.17 -1.91
CA ALA A 343 14.13 -0.93 -1.60
C ALA A 343 14.74 -0.22 -0.38
N ALA A 344 15.11 -0.98 0.65
CA ALA A 344 15.80 -0.45 1.82
C ALA A 344 17.19 0.08 1.47
N TYR A 345 17.92 -0.57 0.57
CA TYR A 345 19.20 -0.08 0.06
C TYR A 345 19.03 1.23 -0.71
N THR A 346 18.04 1.34 -1.60
CA THR A 346 17.71 2.58 -2.31
C THR A 346 17.36 3.72 -1.35
N ALA A 347 16.55 3.45 -0.33
CA ALA A 347 16.20 4.44 0.69
C ALA A 347 17.43 4.83 1.53
N ALA A 348 18.26 3.87 1.91
CA ALA A 348 19.52 4.11 2.63
C ALA A 348 20.47 5.00 1.84
N GLY A 349 20.62 4.74 0.53
CA GLY A 349 21.40 5.59 -0.37
C GLY A 349 20.85 7.00 -0.48
N SER A 350 19.51 7.16 -0.49
CA SER A 350 18.87 8.48 -0.49
C SER A 350 19.13 9.24 0.81
N PHE A 351 19.05 8.58 1.96
CA PHE A 351 19.46 9.19 3.23
C PHE A 351 20.93 9.60 3.21
N ALA A 352 21.82 8.72 2.73
CA ALA A 352 23.25 8.98 2.72
C ALA A 352 23.58 10.17 1.82
N HIS A 353 22.92 10.27 0.66
CA HIS A 353 23.04 11.41 -0.24
C HIS A 353 22.72 12.72 0.50
N PHE A 354 21.54 12.84 1.12
CA PHE A 354 21.16 14.06 1.85
C PHE A 354 22.09 14.36 3.03
N ALA A 355 22.55 13.33 3.74
CA ALA A 355 23.45 13.49 4.88
C ALA A 355 24.87 13.95 4.50
N THR A 356 25.23 13.91 3.21
CA THR A 356 26.62 14.13 2.73
C THR A 356 26.74 15.21 1.65
N ILE A 357 25.68 16.00 1.39
CA ILE A 357 25.67 17.08 0.38
C ILE A 357 26.80 18.08 0.61
N ASP A 358 26.91 18.57 1.85
CA ASP A 358 27.99 19.45 2.29
C ASP A 358 28.46 19.01 3.69
N PRO A 359 29.50 18.16 3.77
CA PRO A 359 30.02 17.67 5.04
C PRO A 359 30.80 18.74 5.82
N GLY A 360 31.09 19.90 5.22
CA GLY A 360 31.83 20.99 5.86
C GLY A 360 30.98 21.90 6.75
N GLN A 361 29.65 21.75 6.71
CA GLN A 361 28.70 22.54 7.48
C GLN A 361 27.86 21.65 8.40
N ASP A 362 27.43 22.19 9.55
CA ASP A 362 26.51 21.48 10.42
C ASP A 362 25.20 21.16 9.69
N PRO A 363 24.75 19.89 9.71
CA PRO A 363 23.58 19.48 8.96
C PRO A 363 22.28 19.96 9.62
N LEU A 364 21.27 20.16 8.78
CA LEU A 364 19.91 20.46 9.21
C LEU A 364 19.20 19.16 9.61
N ARG A 365 18.67 19.08 10.83
CA ARG A 365 17.78 17.98 11.22
C ARG A 365 16.38 18.26 10.71
N LEU A 366 15.83 17.34 9.92
CA LEU A 366 14.48 17.45 9.36
C LEU A 366 13.67 16.21 9.73
N ALA A 367 12.44 16.42 10.18
CA ALA A 367 11.46 15.38 10.37
C ALA A 367 10.58 15.22 9.13
N TRP A 368 10.63 14.04 8.49
CA TRP A 368 9.75 13.68 7.37
C TRP A 368 9.33 12.22 7.45
N TRP A 369 8.27 11.86 6.73
CA TRP A 369 7.90 10.45 6.59
C TRP A 369 8.80 9.80 5.54
N ALA A 370 9.40 8.63 5.77
CA ALA A 370 10.31 8.03 4.78
C ALA A 370 9.82 6.72 4.18
N ARG A 371 8.61 6.28 4.55
CA ARG A 371 8.06 4.95 4.23
C ARG A 371 6.81 5.09 3.32
N PRO A 372 6.49 4.09 2.49
CA PRO A 372 7.20 2.82 2.30
C PRO A 372 8.57 3.01 1.64
N PHE A 373 9.45 2.03 1.77
CA PHE A 373 10.67 1.98 0.95
C PHE A 373 10.33 1.42 -0.44
N PRO A 374 10.98 1.89 -1.52
CA PRO A 374 12.17 2.76 -1.53
C PRO A 374 11.87 4.22 -1.20
N GLY A 375 10.62 4.65 -1.32
CA GLY A 375 10.15 5.98 -0.93
C GLY A 375 8.90 6.35 -1.71
N ASN A 376 7.95 7.05 -1.11
CA ASN A 376 6.86 7.68 -1.84
C ASN A 376 7.29 9.09 -2.25
N PHE A 377 7.15 9.47 -3.53
CA PHE A 377 7.67 10.72 -4.10
C PHE A 377 7.41 11.95 -3.21
N GLY A 378 6.17 12.13 -2.77
CA GLY A 378 5.77 13.31 -1.99
C GLY A 378 6.48 13.42 -0.63
N ASP A 379 6.80 12.28 -0.04
CA ASP A 379 7.45 12.20 1.26
C ASP A 379 8.93 12.61 1.21
N TRP A 380 9.57 12.44 0.05
CA TRP A 380 10.97 12.78 -0.19
C TRP A 380 11.18 14.18 -0.79
N LEU A 381 10.10 14.93 -1.07
CA LEU A 381 10.20 16.34 -1.46
C LEU A 381 10.71 17.23 -0.32
N SER A 382 10.40 16.88 0.93
CA SER A 382 10.79 17.65 2.12
C SER A 382 12.32 17.82 2.23
N PRO A 383 13.13 16.74 2.28
CA PRO A 383 14.58 16.87 2.32
C PRO A 383 15.16 17.46 1.02
N LEU A 384 14.56 17.17 -0.13
CA LEU A 384 15.01 17.69 -1.43
C LEU A 384 14.92 19.21 -1.50
N VAL A 385 13.75 19.78 -1.21
CA VAL A 385 13.52 21.22 -1.24
C VAL A 385 14.39 21.91 -0.19
N LEU A 386 14.44 21.38 1.03
CA LEU A 386 15.26 21.97 2.08
C LEU A 386 16.75 21.98 1.71
N ALA A 387 17.27 20.87 1.20
CA ALA A 387 18.67 20.76 0.80
C ALA A 387 19.03 21.71 -0.36
N ALA A 388 18.13 21.82 -1.35
CA ALA A 388 18.33 22.72 -2.48
C ALA A 388 18.32 24.20 -2.06
N GLN A 389 17.43 24.58 -1.14
CA GLN A 389 17.26 25.96 -0.69
C GLN A 389 18.31 26.39 0.34
N ALA A 390 18.74 25.47 1.19
CA ALA A 390 19.73 25.76 2.23
C ALA A 390 21.17 25.47 1.78
N GLU A 391 21.37 24.81 0.63
CA GLU A 391 22.66 24.31 0.13
C GLU A 391 23.44 23.55 1.22
N ARG A 392 22.74 22.68 1.96
CA ARG A 392 23.26 22.01 3.17
C ARG A 392 22.85 20.55 3.26
N SER A 393 23.68 19.78 3.97
CA SER A 393 23.35 18.43 4.40
C SER A 393 22.10 18.39 5.28
N VAL A 394 21.26 17.36 5.09
CA VAL A 394 20.03 17.14 5.85
C VAL A 394 20.08 15.77 6.53
N LEU A 395 19.92 15.76 7.85
CA LEU A 395 19.82 14.53 8.64
C LEU A 395 18.37 14.16 8.94
N TYR A 396 18.09 12.86 8.81
CA TYR A 396 16.78 12.30 9.11
C TYR A 396 16.46 12.30 10.61
N GLN A 397 15.38 12.95 10.97
CA GLN A 397 14.69 12.81 12.24
C GLN A 397 13.39 12.02 12.01
N SER A 398 13.19 10.92 12.74
CA SER A 398 11.90 10.23 12.64
C SER A 398 10.80 11.08 13.28
N PRO A 399 9.66 11.30 12.61
CA PRO A 399 8.52 12.04 13.18
C PRO A 399 7.92 11.35 14.41
N THR A 400 8.12 10.04 14.55
CA THR A 400 7.54 9.25 15.64
C THR A 400 8.52 9.02 16.78
N ALA A 401 9.83 9.06 16.52
CA ALA A 401 10.83 8.91 17.56
C ALA A 401 10.86 10.16 18.46
N ARG A 402 11.25 9.97 19.72
CA ARG A 402 11.51 11.11 20.60
C ARG A 402 12.71 11.88 20.07
N SER A 403 12.59 13.20 20.02
CA SER A 403 13.68 14.13 19.86
C SER A 403 13.69 15.07 21.06
N SER A 404 14.87 15.54 21.42
CA SER A 404 15.07 16.68 22.32
C SER A 404 15.95 17.75 21.66
N GLN A 405 16.25 17.58 20.38
CA GLN A 405 17.09 18.45 19.58
C GLN A 405 16.20 19.28 18.66
N PRO A 406 16.49 20.58 18.49
CA PRO A 406 15.81 21.39 17.48
C PRO A 406 15.78 20.66 16.14
N HIS A 407 14.63 20.64 15.48
CA HIS A 407 14.47 20.02 14.17
C HIS A 407 13.38 20.70 13.36
N LEU A 408 13.60 20.76 12.05
CA LEU A 408 12.60 21.25 11.11
C LEU A 408 11.51 20.20 10.90
N ILE A 409 10.28 20.64 10.65
CA ILE A 409 9.20 19.82 10.14
C ILE A 409 8.50 20.58 9.02
N SER A 410 8.44 19.97 7.85
CA SER A 410 7.97 20.63 6.64
C SER A 410 6.98 19.74 5.87
N VAL A 411 6.95 19.83 4.53
CA VAL A 411 6.12 19.10 3.55
C VAL A 411 5.46 17.83 4.10
N GLY A 412 4.17 17.66 3.79
CA GLY A 412 3.38 16.50 4.20
C GLY A 412 2.29 16.82 5.24
N SER A 413 1.38 15.88 5.47
CA SER A 413 0.28 16.02 6.45
C SER A 413 0.70 15.47 7.81
N ILE A 414 1.87 15.90 8.30
CA ILE A 414 2.52 15.37 9.49
C ILE A 414 2.47 16.33 10.69
N GLY A 415 1.66 17.38 10.64
CA GLY A 415 1.50 18.37 11.71
C GLY A 415 1.12 17.78 13.08
N ARG A 416 0.47 16.60 13.11
CA ARG A 416 0.23 15.84 14.35
C ARG A 416 1.51 15.51 15.13
N PHE A 417 2.65 15.41 14.44
CA PHE A 417 3.93 15.01 15.02
C PHE A 417 4.81 16.20 15.42
N VAL A 418 4.29 17.43 15.34
CA VAL A 418 4.97 18.63 15.85
C VAL A 418 5.19 18.49 17.35
N ARG A 419 6.37 18.91 17.82
CA ARG A 419 6.83 18.87 19.20
C ARG A 419 7.36 20.24 19.63
N PRO A 420 7.58 20.48 20.94
CA PRO A 420 8.09 21.77 21.40
C PRO A 420 9.44 22.17 20.76
N ASP A 421 10.27 21.20 20.41
CA ASP A 421 11.56 21.37 19.72
C ASP A 421 11.44 21.42 18.19
N SER A 422 10.22 21.42 17.64
CA SER A 422 9.98 21.52 16.22
C SER A 422 9.97 22.97 15.73
N ILE A 423 10.52 23.17 14.54
CA ILE A 423 10.46 24.41 13.77
C ILE A 423 9.64 24.12 12.51
N VAL A 424 8.46 24.70 12.44
CA VAL A 424 7.41 24.35 11.49
C VAL A 424 7.45 25.27 10.28
N VAL A 425 7.58 24.68 9.09
CA VAL A 425 7.56 25.39 7.81
C VAL A 425 6.65 24.66 6.83
N GLY A 426 5.42 25.14 6.68
CA GLY A 426 4.53 24.77 5.59
C GLY A 426 3.95 23.34 5.65
N THR A 427 4.19 22.61 6.74
CA THR A 427 3.52 21.32 6.99
C THR A 427 2.02 21.53 7.25
N GLY A 428 1.22 20.51 6.95
CA GLY A 428 -0.22 20.54 7.19
C GLY A 428 -0.70 19.37 8.05
N ILE A 429 -2.02 19.26 8.19
CA ILE A 429 -2.69 18.20 8.95
C ILE A 429 -3.37 17.18 8.04
N SER A 430 -3.64 15.99 8.56
CA SER A 430 -4.47 14.97 7.90
C SER A 430 -5.92 14.97 8.40
N SER A 431 -6.16 15.50 9.61
CA SER A 431 -7.46 15.57 10.26
C SER A 431 -7.47 16.77 11.21
N ASP A 432 -8.64 17.36 11.41
CA ASP A 432 -8.94 18.41 12.38
C ASP A 432 -9.38 17.88 13.75
N GLU A 433 -9.45 16.56 13.91
CA GLU A 433 -9.72 15.87 15.18
C GLU A 433 -8.44 15.62 16.00
N ILE A 434 -7.45 16.51 15.86
CA ILE A 434 -6.19 16.46 16.59
C ILE A 434 -5.98 17.78 17.32
N GLU A 435 -5.07 17.78 18.29
CA GLU A 435 -4.59 18.99 18.95
C GLU A 435 -3.13 19.20 18.54
N LEU A 436 -2.81 20.38 18.00
CA LEU A 436 -1.44 20.72 17.62
C LEU A 436 -0.64 21.16 18.85
N GLU A 437 0.68 21.07 18.77
CA GLU A 437 1.59 21.48 19.86
C GLU A 437 1.77 23.00 19.84
N PRO A 438 1.20 23.77 20.78
CA PRO A 438 1.18 25.22 20.71
C PRO A 438 2.55 25.88 20.98
N SER A 439 3.46 25.17 21.66
CA SER A 439 4.75 25.73 22.09
C SER A 439 5.88 25.62 21.06
N ALA A 440 5.63 24.96 19.93
CA ALA A 440 6.60 24.85 18.85
C ALA A 440 6.83 26.21 18.16
N THR A 441 7.91 26.31 17.38
CA THR A 441 8.19 27.51 16.60
C THR A 441 7.52 27.41 15.23
N TYR A 442 6.52 28.25 14.94
CA TYR A 442 5.78 28.22 13.67
C TYR A 442 6.17 29.42 12.79
N LEU A 443 6.80 29.16 11.64
CA LEU A 443 7.12 30.19 10.64
C LEU A 443 6.04 30.25 9.57
N SER A 444 5.58 29.08 9.12
CA SER A 444 4.49 28.93 8.19
C SER A 444 3.80 27.59 8.38
N VAL A 445 2.56 27.48 7.89
CA VAL A 445 1.81 26.23 7.81
C VAL A 445 1.29 26.04 6.39
N ARG A 446 0.80 24.84 6.04
CA ARG A 446 0.33 24.58 4.67
C ARG A 446 -0.70 25.60 4.19
N GLY A 447 -1.67 25.92 5.04
CA GLY A 447 -2.77 26.82 4.69
C GLY A 447 -3.65 27.22 5.87
N PRO A 448 -4.75 27.94 5.59
CA PRO A 448 -5.59 28.55 6.62
C PRO A 448 -6.35 27.54 7.48
N VAL A 449 -6.58 26.31 7.01
CA VAL A 449 -7.24 25.27 7.82
C VAL A 449 -6.30 24.77 8.91
N THR A 450 -5.03 24.52 8.58
CA THR A 450 -4.01 24.18 9.57
C THR A 450 -3.79 25.33 10.56
N ALA A 451 -3.76 26.58 10.08
CA ALA A 451 -3.61 27.77 10.93
C ALA A 451 -4.77 27.91 11.95
N ALA A 452 -6.01 27.77 11.49
CA ALA A 452 -7.18 27.83 12.36
C ALA A 452 -7.18 26.72 13.43
N LEU A 453 -6.72 25.51 13.10
CA LEU A 453 -6.57 24.44 14.09
C LEU A 453 -5.45 24.75 15.11
N LEU A 454 -4.36 25.37 14.67
CA LEU A 454 -3.27 25.80 15.55
C LEU A 454 -3.77 26.81 16.59
N GLU A 455 -4.49 27.83 16.16
CA GLU A 455 -5.11 28.83 17.04
C GLU A 455 -6.10 28.18 18.02
N LYS A 456 -6.95 27.28 17.52
CA LYS A 456 -7.87 26.49 18.36
C LYS A 456 -7.15 25.61 19.38
N SER A 457 -5.93 25.17 19.08
CA SER A 457 -5.07 24.41 19.98
C SER A 457 -4.29 25.30 20.97
N GLY A 458 -4.52 26.62 20.96
CA GLY A 458 -3.82 27.60 21.80
C GLY A 458 -2.44 28.01 21.29
N GLY A 459 -2.13 27.72 20.02
CA GLY A 459 -0.88 28.11 19.38
C GLY A 459 -0.90 29.54 18.84
N PRO A 460 0.22 30.01 18.27
CA PRO A 460 0.32 31.35 17.71
C PRO A 460 -0.54 31.53 16.46
N ALA A 461 -0.96 32.76 16.19
CA ALA A 461 -1.55 33.14 14.91
C ALA A 461 -0.47 33.13 13.82
N VAL A 462 -0.71 32.38 12.74
CA VAL A 462 0.24 32.23 11.61
C VAL A 462 -0.44 32.72 10.35
N GLY A 463 0.13 33.74 9.70
CA GLY A 463 -0.36 34.30 8.44
C GLY A 463 0.41 33.86 7.19
N SER A 464 1.55 33.19 7.35
CA SER A 464 2.36 32.70 6.23
C SER A 464 1.92 31.30 5.84
N PHE A 465 1.53 31.12 4.58
CA PHE A 465 0.99 29.86 4.06
C PHE A 465 1.76 29.32 2.86
N GLY A 466 1.70 28.00 2.67
CA GLY A 466 2.13 27.31 1.46
C GLY A 466 2.87 26.02 1.78
N ASP A 467 2.68 25.02 0.92
CA ASP A 467 3.40 23.75 1.01
C ASP A 467 4.76 23.87 0.31
N PRO A 468 5.91 23.64 0.97
CA PRO A 468 7.23 23.80 0.34
C PRO A 468 7.49 22.85 -0.82
N GLY A 469 6.69 21.78 -0.98
CA GLY A 469 6.71 20.96 -2.19
C GLY A 469 6.40 21.76 -3.47
N ALA A 470 5.77 22.93 -3.35
CA ALA A 470 5.55 23.87 -4.46
C ALA A 470 6.85 24.45 -5.04
N LEU A 471 7.94 24.48 -4.27
CA LEU A 471 9.25 24.98 -4.72
C LEU A 471 9.99 23.99 -5.65
N LEU A 472 9.35 22.90 -6.05
CA LEU A 472 10.00 21.84 -6.82
C LEU A 472 10.63 22.36 -8.12
N ARG A 473 9.97 23.27 -8.86
CA ARG A 473 10.56 23.89 -10.07
C ARG A 473 11.80 24.75 -9.83
N ARG A 474 12.02 25.23 -8.60
CA ARG A 474 13.24 25.94 -8.20
C ARG A 474 14.34 24.97 -7.76
N ALA A 475 13.95 23.90 -7.06
CA ALA A 475 14.89 22.86 -6.63
C ALA A 475 15.39 21.97 -7.78
N ILE A 476 14.54 21.71 -8.77
CA ILE A 476 14.86 20.93 -9.97
C ILE A 476 14.40 21.74 -11.19
N PRO A 477 15.25 22.60 -11.76
CA PRO A 477 14.88 23.34 -12.97
C PRO A 477 14.66 22.36 -14.13
N VAL A 478 13.43 22.32 -14.64
CA VAL A 478 13.01 21.55 -15.83
C VAL A 478 12.15 22.47 -16.69
N GLU A 479 12.50 22.61 -17.96
CA GLU A 479 11.71 23.34 -18.94
C GLU A 479 10.70 22.40 -19.61
N ARG A 480 9.46 22.87 -19.79
CA ARG A 480 8.43 22.13 -20.50
C ARG A 480 8.52 22.45 -21.99
N GLY A 481 8.92 21.45 -22.79
CA GLY A 481 9.03 21.53 -24.24
C GLY A 481 7.82 20.95 -24.98
N GLU A 482 8.07 20.40 -26.18
CA GLU A 482 7.08 19.64 -26.93
C GLU A 482 6.63 18.39 -26.16
N THR A 483 5.33 18.15 -26.15
CA THR A 483 4.73 17.00 -25.46
C THR A 483 4.56 15.81 -26.40
N ASN A 484 4.37 14.63 -25.81
CA ASN A 484 4.38 13.34 -26.48
C ASN A 484 2.99 12.87 -26.98
N GLY A 485 1.93 13.66 -26.81
CA GLY A 485 0.58 13.30 -27.23
C GLY A 485 -0.14 12.30 -26.30
N ARG A 486 0.43 12.03 -25.12
CA ARG A 486 -0.04 10.99 -24.18
C ARG A 486 -0.34 11.59 -22.81
N THR A 487 -1.05 10.81 -21.98
CA THR A 487 -1.39 11.16 -20.60
C THR A 487 -0.63 10.25 -19.63
N ALA A 488 -0.01 10.82 -18.59
CA ALA A 488 0.58 10.01 -17.51
C ALA A 488 -0.45 9.73 -16.41
N LEU A 489 -0.53 8.49 -15.96
CA LEU A 489 -1.17 8.09 -14.71
C LEU A 489 -0.11 7.91 -13.62
N VAL A 490 -0.24 8.63 -12.51
CA VAL A 490 0.61 8.43 -11.32
C VAL A 490 -0.25 8.14 -10.10
N ARG A 491 -0.18 6.90 -9.60
CA ARG A 491 -1.00 6.48 -8.47
C ARG A 491 -0.30 6.73 -7.14
N HIS A 492 -1.07 7.11 -6.12
CA HIS A 492 -0.58 7.04 -4.75
C HIS A 492 -0.19 5.60 -4.39
N PHE A 493 0.79 5.41 -3.51
CA PHE A 493 1.32 4.06 -3.24
C PHE A 493 0.24 3.08 -2.71
N THR A 494 -0.78 3.58 -2.01
CA THR A 494 -1.92 2.78 -1.54
C THR A 494 -2.87 2.35 -2.67
N HIS A 495 -2.81 3.01 -3.83
CA HIS A 495 -3.62 2.72 -5.01
C HIS A 495 -2.89 1.87 -6.06
N ILE A 496 -1.59 1.58 -5.90
CA ILE A 496 -0.82 0.74 -6.84
C ILE A 496 -1.47 -0.66 -7.01
N GLY A 497 -2.08 -1.19 -5.95
CA GLY A 497 -2.76 -2.49 -6.00
C GLY A 497 -4.16 -2.48 -6.61
N VAL A 498 -4.70 -1.30 -6.97
CA VAL A 498 -6.03 -1.19 -7.59
C VAL A 498 -5.91 -1.65 -9.05
N PRO A 499 -6.68 -2.65 -9.50
CA PRO A 499 -6.68 -3.06 -10.90
C PRO A 499 -7.38 -1.98 -11.72
N LEU A 500 -6.71 -1.50 -12.77
CA LEU A 500 -7.24 -0.48 -13.67
C LEU A 500 -7.14 -0.95 -15.11
N THR A 501 -8.09 -0.55 -15.94
CA THR A 501 -7.98 -0.66 -17.39
C THR A 501 -7.64 0.70 -17.96
N LEU A 502 -6.51 0.80 -18.67
CA LEU A 502 -6.00 2.06 -19.22
C LEU A 502 -6.31 2.15 -20.72
N PRO A 503 -6.60 3.34 -21.27
CA PRO A 503 -6.57 3.56 -22.71
C PRO A 503 -5.13 3.50 -23.25
N GLU A 504 -4.95 3.15 -24.54
CA GLU A 504 -3.62 3.03 -25.17
C GLU A 504 -2.80 4.33 -25.17
N SER A 505 -3.47 5.48 -25.04
CA SER A 505 -2.88 6.80 -24.95
C SER A 505 -2.43 7.19 -23.55
N MET A 506 -2.49 6.28 -22.58
CA MET A 506 -2.13 6.53 -21.18
C MET A 506 -1.03 5.59 -20.71
N ASP A 507 0.04 6.17 -20.16
CA ASP A 507 1.13 5.43 -19.55
C ASP A 507 1.04 5.51 -18.03
N GLU A 508 1.46 4.46 -17.33
CA GLU A 508 1.56 4.50 -15.88
C GLU A 508 3.00 4.72 -15.42
N LEU A 509 3.22 5.76 -14.61
CA LEU A 509 4.50 6.03 -13.96
C LEU A 509 4.42 5.71 -12.47
N SER A 510 5.52 5.16 -11.95
CA SER A 510 5.61 4.81 -10.53
C SER A 510 5.88 6.03 -9.65
N VAL A 511 5.07 6.20 -8.59
CA VAL A 511 5.26 7.22 -7.55
C VAL A 511 6.40 6.88 -6.58
N LEU A 512 6.97 5.68 -6.67
CA LEU A 512 7.99 5.24 -5.71
C LEU A 512 9.36 5.84 -6.07
N ARG A 513 9.64 7.03 -5.54
CA ARG A 513 10.85 7.82 -5.77
C ARG A 513 11.36 8.39 -4.44
N SER A 514 12.64 8.22 -4.16
CA SER A 514 13.30 8.74 -2.95
C SER A 514 14.59 9.49 -3.22
N HIS A 515 15.40 9.00 -4.17
CA HIS A 515 16.66 9.62 -4.51
C HIS A 515 16.45 10.88 -5.38
N PRO A 516 17.21 11.98 -5.20
CA PRO A 516 17.06 13.19 -6.01
C PRO A 516 17.11 12.97 -7.52
N THR A 517 17.96 12.07 -8.00
CA THR A 517 18.00 11.69 -9.43
C THR A 517 16.69 11.05 -9.89
N ALA A 518 16.15 10.11 -9.11
CA ALA A 518 14.89 9.46 -9.44
C ALA A 518 13.68 10.43 -9.37
N VAL A 519 13.74 11.43 -8.47
CA VAL A 519 12.75 12.51 -8.39
C VAL A 519 12.85 13.39 -9.64
N ARG A 520 14.07 13.77 -10.05
CA ARG A 520 14.33 14.50 -11.30
C ARG A 520 13.80 13.73 -12.50
N ASP A 521 14.14 12.45 -12.64
CA ASP A 521 13.70 11.60 -13.75
C ASP A 521 12.17 11.56 -13.87
N LEU A 522 11.45 11.48 -12.75
CA LEU A 522 9.99 11.51 -12.76
C LEU A 522 9.47 12.87 -13.24
N VAL A 523 10.02 13.98 -12.75
CA VAL A 523 9.61 15.33 -13.16
C VAL A 523 9.89 15.57 -14.65
N GLU A 524 11.08 15.19 -15.11
CA GLU A 524 11.47 15.29 -16.53
C GLU A 524 10.53 14.46 -17.41
N GLN A 525 10.16 13.25 -16.97
CA GLN A 525 9.15 12.45 -17.65
C GLN A 525 7.79 13.17 -17.68
N LEU A 526 7.28 13.63 -16.53
CA LEU A 526 5.99 14.32 -16.45
C LEU A 526 5.93 15.54 -17.38
N ALA A 527 7.03 16.28 -17.53
CA ALA A 527 7.10 17.44 -18.41
C ALA A 527 6.92 17.10 -19.89
N THR A 528 7.14 15.84 -20.30
CA THR A 528 6.90 15.38 -21.68
C THR A 528 5.46 15.01 -21.97
N TYR A 529 4.58 14.87 -20.97
CA TYR A 529 3.19 14.47 -21.19
C TYR A 529 2.28 15.68 -21.44
N ASP A 530 1.19 15.44 -22.19
CA ASP A 530 0.15 16.44 -22.42
C ASP A 530 -0.56 16.79 -21.11
N ALA A 531 -0.80 15.77 -20.28
CA ALA A 531 -1.50 15.89 -19.01
C ALA A 531 -1.15 14.75 -18.03
N VAL A 532 -1.50 14.95 -16.76
CA VAL A 532 -1.29 13.99 -15.67
C VAL A 532 -2.59 13.69 -14.93
N VAL A 533 -2.99 12.42 -14.90
CA VAL A 533 -4.02 11.90 -13.99
C VAL A 533 -3.30 11.36 -12.75
N THR A 534 -3.65 11.84 -11.55
CA THR A 534 -2.96 11.39 -10.34
C THR A 534 -3.89 11.17 -9.17
N SER A 535 -3.59 10.18 -8.33
CA SER A 535 -4.21 10.05 -7.00
C SER A 535 -3.25 10.45 -5.86
N ALA A 536 -2.06 10.92 -6.20
CA ALA A 536 -1.04 11.38 -5.27
C ALA A 536 -1.00 12.92 -5.23
N MET A 537 -1.39 13.51 -4.08
CA MET A 537 -1.42 14.96 -3.87
C MET A 537 -0.12 15.65 -4.29
N HIS A 538 1.04 15.15 -3.86
CA HIS A 538 2.31 15.83 -4.18
C HIS A 538 2.69 15.73 -5.66
N VAL A 539 2.15 14.77 -6.42
CA VAL A 539 2.30 14.78 -7.88
C VAL A 539 1.45 15.90 -8.49
N MET A 540 0.25 16.15 -7.97
CA MET A 540 -0.54 17.34 -8.35
C MET A 540 0.20 18.64 -7.97
N ILE A 541 0.81 18.72 -6.78
CA ILE A 541 1.65 19.87 -6.39
C ILE A 541 2.81 20.06 -7.36
N ALA A 542 3.48 18.98 -7.78
CA ALA A 542 4.53 19.05 -8.79
C ALA A 542 3.96 19.58 -10.11
N CYS A 543 2.81 19.09 -10.57
CA CYS A 543 2.15 19.58 -11.77
C CYS A 543 1.85 21.09 -11.68
N HIS A 544 1.30 21.58 -10.57
CA HIS A 544 1.08 23.01 -10.34
C HIS A 544 2.39 23.82 -10.24
N SER A 545 3.47 23.20 -9.76
CA SER A 545 4.80 23.81 -9.73
C SER A 545 5.34 24.01 -11.15
N TYR A 546 5.20 23.04 -12.06
CA TYR A 546 5.71 23.14 -13.42
C TYR A 546 4.70 23.71 -14.45
N GLY A 547 3.42 23.87 -14.07
CA GLY A 547 2.34 24.25 -15.01
C GLY A 547 1.97 23.11 -15.97
N ILE A 548 1.97 21.87 -15.48
CA ILE A 548 1.55 20.69 -16.23
C ILE A 548 0.04 20.49 -15.99
N PRO A 549 -0.80 20.40 -17.03
CA PRO A 549 -2.22 20.11 -16.87
C PRO A 549 -2.43 18.81 -16.09
N CYS A 550 -3.25 18.83 -15.05
CA CYS A 550 -3.47 17.64 -14.24
C CYS A 550 -4.88 17.55 -13.68
N VAL A 551 -5.24 16.35 -13.22
CA VAL A 551 -6.47 16.09 -12.45
C VAL A 551 -6.15 15.16 -11.29
N LEU A 552 -6.70 15.50 -10.12
CA LEU A 552 -6.64 14.67 -8.92
C LEU A 552 -7.84 13.73 -8.89
N VAL A 553 -7.59 12.43 -8.79
CA VAL A 553 -8.63 11.39 -8.79
C VAL A 553 -8.52 10.45 -7.59
N THR A 554 -9.62 9.78 -7.29
CA THR A 554 -9.67 8.55 -6.49
C THR A 554 -10.47 7.50 -7.26
N PHE A 555 -10.36 6.23 -6.87
CA PHE A 555 -11.03 5.13 -7.58
C PHE A 555 -12.23 4.63 -6.79
N GLU A 556 -13.28 4.18 -7.49
CA GLU A 556 -14.47 3.59 -6.87
C GLU A 556 -14.12 2.47 -5.85
N GLY A 557 -14.67 2.62 -4.64
CA GLY A 557 -14.44 1.73 -3.51
C GLY A 557 -13.12 1.97 -2.77
N MET A 558 -12.38 3.02 -3.12
CA MET A 558 -11.09 3.39 -2.52
C MET A 558 -11.08 4.81 -1.91
N GLU A 559 -12.25 5.45 -1.76
CA GLU A 559 -12.41 6.84 -1.32
C GLU A 559 -11.78 7.11 0.05
N SER A 560 -11.74 6.09 0.92
CA SER A 560 -11.16 6.16 2.27
C SER A 560 -9.70 5.64 2.36
N SER A 561 -9.10 5.24 1.23
CA SER A 561 -7.80 4.56 1.21
C SER A 561 -6.60 5.50 1.37
N VAL A 562 -6.82 6.81 1.18
CA VAL A 562 -5.81 7.83 1.44
C VAL A 562 -6.10 8.48 2.80
N HIS A 563 -5.12 8.44 3.71
CA HIS A 563 -5.33 8.90 5.08
C HIS A 563 -5.74 10.38 5.17
N GLY A 564 -6.80 10.64 5.94
CA GLY A 564 -7.28 11.96 6.32
C GLY A 564 -8.75 12.21 6.00
N THR A 565 -9.28 13.35 6.42
CA THR A 565 -10.68 13.78 6.16
C THR A 565 -10.85 14.54 4.84
N GLY A 566 -9.86 14.50 3.95
CA GLY A 566 -9.80 15.33 2.73
C GLY A 566 -9.29 16.76 2.95
N ILE A 567 -9.19 17.21 4.21
CA ILE A 567 -8.78 18.59 4.59
C ILE A 567 -7.50 19.06 3.91
N LYS A 568 -6.52 18.17 3.74
CA LYS A 568 -5.20 18.51 3.18
C LYS A 568 -5.29 19.14 1.78
N TYR A 569 -6.26 18.75 0.95
CA TYR A 569 -6.36 19.25 -0.43
C TYR A 569 -6.89 20.67 -0.48
N ARG A 570 -7.94 20.94 0.31
CA ARG A 570 -8.48 22.29 0.54
C ARG A 570 -7.44 23.20 1.16
N ASP A 571 -6.75 22.72 2.19
CA ASP A 571 -5.75 23.49 2.91
C ASP A 571 -4.58 23.89 2.00
N TYR A 572 -4.11 22.96 1.15
CA TYR A 572 -3.10 23.26 0.13
C TYR A 572 -3.60 24.30 -0.88
N SER A 573 -4.76 24.07 -1.50
CA SER A 573 -5.24 24.93 -2.60
C SER A 573 -5.37 26.38 -2.16
N LEU A 574 -5.93 26.59 -0.96
CA LEU A 574 -6.02 27.92 -0.33
C LEU A 574 -4.64 28.45 0.09
N GLY A 575 -3.78 27.58 0.62
CA GLY A 575 -2.47 27.95 1.12
C GLY A 575 -1.49 28.43 0.04
N VAL A 576 -1.61 27.91 -1.19
CA VAL A 576 -0.86 28.36 -2.37
C VAL A 576 -1.62 29.36 -3.25
N GLY A 577 -2.79 29.82 -2.80
CA GLY A 577 -3.54 30.89 -3.48
C GLY A 577 -4.17 30.48 -4.83
N LEU A 578 -4.58 29.22 -4.99
CA LEU A 578 -5.32 28.80 -6.18
C LEU A 578 -6.77 29.29 -6.13
N ASP A 579 -7.32 29.65 -7.29
CA ASP A 579 -8.70 30.16 -7.43
C ASP A 579 -9.77 29.09 -7.14
N ARG A 580 -9.39 27.81 -7.25
CA ARG A 580 -10.25 26.66 -7.02
C ARG A 580 -9.66 25.73 -5.98
N VAL A 581 -10.55 25.05 -5.26
CA VAL A 581 -10.17 23.94 -4.39
C VAL A 581 -10.14 22.66 -5.23
N HIS A 582 -8.98 21.99 -5.26
CA HIS A 582 -8.85 20.70 -5.91
C HIS A 582 -9.16 19.60 -4.91
N GLU A 583 -10.14 18.75 -5.21
CA GLU A 583 -10.43 17.54 -4.45
C GLU A 583 -10.38 16.33 -5.39
N PRO A 584 -10.08 15.11 -4.87
CA PRO A 584 -10.07 13.92 -5.68
C PRO A 584 -11.45 13.65 -6.28
N ILE A 585 -11.53 13.54 -7.60
CA ILE A 585 -12.75 13.12 -8.29
C ILE A 585 -12.78 11.59 -8.33
N THR A 586 -13.87 10.98 -7.86
CA THR A 586 -14.04 9.53 -7.94
C THR A 586 -14.28 9.12 -9.39
N VAL A 587 -13.47 8.17 -9.88
CA VAL A 587 -13.58 7.62 -11.23
C VAL A 587 -13.71 6.09 -11.20
N PRO A 588 -14.37 5.48 -12.21
CA PRO A 588 -14.42 4.04 -12.35
C PRO A 588 -13.02 3.44 -12.58
N ARG A 589 -12.91 2.12 -12.37
CA ARG A 589 -11.65 1.38 -12.59
C ARG A 589 -11.29 1.20 -14.06
N ASP A 590 -12.26 1.35 -14.96
CA ASP A 590 -12.02 1.40 -16.40
C ASP A 590 -11.84 2.86 -16.86
N LEU A 591 -10.59 3.30 -16.97
CA LEU A 591 -10.27 4.67 -17.34
C LEU A 591 -10.53 4.97 -18.82
N ARG A 592 -10.83 3.96 -19.65
CA ARG A 592 -11.27 4.18 -21.04
C ARG A 592 -12.63 4.86 -21.12
N MET A 593 -13.43 4.73 -20.06
CA MET A 593 -14.77 5.32 -19.95
C MET A 593 -14.76 6.73 -19.33
N VAL A 594 -13.59 7.22 -18.89
CA VAL A 594 -13.47 8.48 -18.16
C VAL A 594 -13.14 9.62 -19.11
N PRO A 595 -13.93 10.72 -19.12
CA PRO A 595 -13.66 11.87 -19.99
C PRO A 595 -12.55 12.77 -19.40
N VAL A 596 -11.33 12.23 -19.28
CA VAL A 596 -10.17 12.88 -18.63
C VAL A 596 -9.99 14.33 -19.07
N ALA A 597 -10.08 14.61 -20.38
CA ALA A 597 -9.88 15.95 -20.94
C ALA A 597 -10.79 17.02 -20.32
N SER A 598 -12.02 16.67 -19.93
CA SER A 598 -12.98 17.60 -19.30
C SER A 598 -12.71 17.87 -17.82
N MET A 599 -11.84 17.08 -17.19
CA MET A 599 -11.55 17.15 -15.77
C MET A 599 -10.20 17.82 -15.47
N LEU A 600 -9.38 18.03 -16.51
CA LEU A 600 -8.05 18.63 -16.38
C LEU A 600 -8.12 20.10 -15.97
N THR A 601 -7.14 20.51 -15.19
CA THR A 601 -6.89 21.90 -14.81
C THR A 601 -5.45 22.27 -15.15
N ASP A 602 -5.23 23.50 -15.61
CA ASP A 602 -3.93 24.07 -16.01
C ASP A 602 -3.35 25.03 -14.96
N ASP A 603 -3.77 24.87 -13.70
CA ASP A 603 -3.34 25.68 -12.57
C ASP A 603 -1.80 25.68 -12.43
N ARG A 604 -1.25 26.88 -12.21
CA ARG A 604 0.18 27.10 -11.99
C ARG A 604 0.40 28.07 -10.84
N ILE A 605 1.27 27.70 -9.92
CA ILE A 605 1.62 28.56 -8.77
C ILE A 605 2.45 29.74 -9.27
N GLY A 606 2.02 30.97 -8.98
CA GLY A 606 2.73 32.21 -9.35
C GLY A 606 4.08 32.37 -8.63
N ASP A 607 4.99 33.13 -9.23
CA ASP A 607 6.34 33.33 -8.67
C ASP A 607 6.34 34.10 -7.35
N ASP A 608 5.47 35.11 -7.17
CA ASP A 608 5.30 35.82 -5.90
C ASP A 608 4.98 34.86 -4.76
N LYS A 609 4.10 33.87 -5.04
CA LYS A 609 3.74 32.87 -4.03
C LYS A 609 4.89 31.92 -3.73
N LEU A 610 5.70 31.58 -4.74
CA LEU A 610 6.91 30.80 -4.50
C LEU A 610 7.93 31.59 -3.67
N ASP A 611 8.06 32.89 -3.88
CA ASP A 611 8.95 33.76 -3.07
C ASP A 611 8.53 33.78 -1.60
N GLU A 612 7.23 33.87 -1.31
CA GLU A 612 6.73 33.76 0.07
C GLU A 612 7.09 32.42 0.72
N ILE A 613 6.93 31.32 -0.02
CA ILE A 613 7.22 29.96 0.48
C ILE A 613 8.74 29.81 0.70
N GLU A 614 9.55 30.31 -0.22
CA GLU A 614 11.02 30.27 -0.13
C GLU A 614 11.53 31.10 1.06
N GLN A 615 10.96 32.30 1.28
CA GLN A 615 11.26 33.12 2.45
C GLN A 615 10.90 32.41 3.77
N ALA A 616 9.77 31.70 3.82
CA ALA A 616 9.41 30.91 5.00
C ALA A 616 10.39 29.75 5.26
N VAL A 617 10.88 29.09 4.20
CA VAL A 617 11.92 28.05 4.30
C VAL A 617 13.22 28.65 4.82
N ALA A 618 13.68 29.76 4.25
CA ALA A 618 14.88 30.46 4.72
C ALA A 618 14.75 30.92 6.18
N GLY A 619 13.58 31.44 6.58
CA GLY A 619 13.28 31.80 7.95
C GLY A 619 13.30 30.60 8.91
N GLY A 620 12.81 29.44 8.48
CA GLY A 620 12.90 28.19 9.24
C GLY A 620 14.36 27.74 9.45
N VAL A 621 15.19 27.82 8.41
CA VAL A 621 16.62 27.51 8.50
C VAL A 621 17.33 28.46 9.47
N ALA A 622 17.03 29.76 9.41
CA ALA A 622 17.58 30.74 10.34
C ALA A 622 17.15 30.47 11.80
N ALA A 623 15.87 30.15 12.03
CA ALA A 623 15.36 29.78 13.35
C ALA A 623 16.01 28.50 13.88
N TYR A 624 16.28 27.51 13.01
CA TYR A 624 16.98 26.29 13.38
C TYR A 624 18.39 26.57 13.88
N ARG A 625 19.13 27.40 13.15
CA ARG A 625 20.50 27.78 13.56
C ARG A 625 20.50 28.52 14.89
N ALA A 626 19.60 29.48 15.07
CA ALA A 626 19.46 30.19 16.35
C ALA A 626 19.13 29.25 17.53
N ALA A 627 18.29 28.24 17.29
CA ALA A 627 17.94 27.26 18.31
C ALA A 627 19.10 26.30 18.64
N VAL A 628 19.94 25.94 17.66
CA VAL A 628 21.12 25.09 17.87
C VAL A 628 22.25 25.86 18.53
N ASP A 629 22.50 27.11 18.13
CA ASP A 629 23.58 27.95 18.69
C ASP A 629 23.28 28.41 20.14
N GLY A 630 22.00 28.45 20.51
CA GLY A 630 21.54 28.82 21.86
C GLY A 630 21.30 27.68 22.83
N ALA A 631 21.39 26.42 22.38
CA ALA A 631 21.23 25.20 23.18
C ALA A 631 22.58 24.66 23.67
#